data_AF-A0A3A9A5N0-F1
#
_entry.id   AF-A0A3A9A5N0-F1
#
_cell.length_a   1.000
_cell.length_b   1.000
_cell.length_c   1.000
_cell.angle_alpha   90.00
_cell.angle_beta   90.00
_cell.angle_gamma   90.00
#
_symmetry.space_group_name_H-M   'P 1'
#
loop_
_entity.id
_entity.type
_entity.pdbx_description
1 polymer ?
#
loop_
_entity_poly.entity_id
_entity_poly.type
_entity_poly.pdbx_seq_one_letter_code
_entity_poly.pdbx_strand_id
1 'polypeptide(L)'
;MEDHKVLADMIRDYPDALSDRKKLQALLLDLFPQDRLKRNLLLIAFDDGVVHEMKGLAQMDKMTLHRFVRSIELGYDIRPKSAETAVTAWAAAMGLWAEDITEGRTAAEGKREISPAAEWQPCESDSMYEYEETSRGIRILKFADFDEPVIVIPNVIEGKKVFAVGNHAFKGCVGIEKIIVSDGIEILGNGVFLNCRELREVVLPGTLRWIGTTDPAGCPKILGSRTKYDGAFEYTGLREIVIPDSVKYVGENTFAGCEQLRRVELSGQLKEIRENTFRWCRNLQKIELFQGLETISISAFEGCEALKEVELPEGVTSIEEGAFAGCKSLETIYIPDSVVEIGGGKGTGFLKTFGEPDERHENFVIQCNAGSYAMQYARAQQIRCVNAQF
;
A
#
# COMPACT_ATOMS: atom_id res chain seq x y z
N MET A 1 16.73 34.27 -0.39
CA MET A 1 18.06 33.73 -0.06
C MET A 1 18.28 32.52 -0.94
N GLU A 2 19.48 32.31 -1.47
CA GLU A 2 19.79 31.11 -2.24
C GLU A 2 19.70 29.89 -1.30
N ASP A 3 18.77 28.98 -1.60
CA ASP A 3 18.39 27.83 -0.74
C ASP A 3 19.58 26.96 -0.30
N HIS A 4 20.63 26.90 -1.13
CA HIS A 4 21.87 26.18 -0.85
C HIS A 4 22.67 26.77 0.33
N LYS A 5 22.60 28.10 0.57
CA LYS A 5 23.27 28.74 1.71
C LYS A 5 22.59 28.43 3.03
N VAL A 6 21.25 28.38 3.06
CA VAL A 6 20.48 28.09 4.29
C VAL A 6 20.76 26.67 4.79
N LEU A 7 20.86 25.69 3.88
CA LEU A 7 21.25 24.33 4.25
C LEU A 7 22.74 24.19 4.60
N ALA A 8 23.64 24.94 3.96
CA ALA A 8 25.06 24.93 4.33
C ALA A 8 25.30 25.51 5.73
N ASP A 9 24.57 26.58 6.07
CA ASP A 9 24.58 27.18 7.39
C ASP A 9 23.97 26.21 8.44
N MET A 10 22.91 25.48 8.09
CA MET A 10 22.30 24.43 8.92
C MET A 10 23.27 23.32 9.34
N ILE A 11 24.05 22.77 8.40
CA ILE A 11 25.00 21.68 8.68
C ILE A 11 26.18 22.16 9.52
N ARG A 12 26.62 23.41 9.31
CA ARG A 12 27.68 24.04 10.09
C ARG A 12 27.24 24.31 11.52
N ASP A 13 26.02 24.81 11.70
CA ASP A 13 25.53 25.30 13.00
C ASP A 13 24.94 24.14 13.85
N TYR A 14 24.49 23.05 13.22
CA TYR A 14 23.92 21.86 13.88
C TYR A 14 24.47 20.53 13.31
N PRO A 15 25.76 20.21 13.52
CA PRO A 15 26.40 19.04 12.91
C PRO A 15 25.83 17.70 13.40
N ASP A 16 25.16 17.66 14.54
CA ASP A 16 24.51 16.46 15.10
C ASP A 16 23.07 16.25 14.60
N ALA A 17 22.48 17.22 13.90
CA ALA A 17 21.15 17.07 13.30
C ALA A 17 21.12 15.95 12.26
N LEU A 18 22.25 15.64 11.64
CA LEU A 18 22.41 14.55 10.66
C LEU A 18 22.65 13.18 11.31
N SER A 19 22.74 13.10 12.63
CA SER A 19 22.95 11.83 13.35
C SER A 19 21.66 11.06 13.60
N ASP A 20 20.51 11.74 13.51
CA ASP A 20 19.21 11.19 13.87
C ASP A 20 18.11 11.85 13.03
N ARG A 21 17.23 11.03 12.44
CA ARG A 21 16.14 11.48 11.57
C ARG A 21 15.21 12.49 12.24
N LYS A 22 14.89 12.31 13.53
CA LYS A 22 13.99 13.17 14.28
C LYS A 22 14.61 14.54 14.54
N LYS A 23 15.93 14.58 14.76
CA LYS A 23 16.67 15.85 14.89
C LYS A 23 16.68 16.63 13.58
N LEU A 24 16.94 15.94 12.47
CA LEU A 24 16.88 16.56 11.14
C LEU A 24 15.47 17.09 10.84
N GLN A 25 14.44 16.31 11.14
CA GLN A 25 13.05 16.69 10.92
C GLN A 25 12.65 17.94 11.71
N ALA A 26 13.02 18.03 12.99
CA ALA A 26 12.77 19.21 13.82
C ALA A 26 13.47 20.47 13.24
N LEU A 27 14.72 20.32 12.81
CA LEU A 27 15.48 21.44 12.26
C LEU A 27 14.95 21.91 10.89
N LEU A 28 14.52 20.97 10.04
CA LEU A 28 13.90 21.30 8.74
C LEU A 28 12.55 22.00 8.92
N LEU A 29 11.81 21.70 9.99
CA LEU A 29 10.59 22.43 10.35
C LEU A 29 10.88 23.88 10.73
N ASP A 30 11.97 24.14 11.47
CA ASP A 30 12.37 25.50 11.85
C ASP A 30 12.87 26.32 10.66
N LEU A 31 13.60 25.69 9.73
CA LEU A 31 14.22 26.36 8.59
C LEU A 31 13.29 26.56 7.40
N PHE A 32 12.39 25.61 7.17
CA PHE A 32 11.45 25.64 6.06
C PHE A 32 10.02 25.48 6.55
N PRO A 33 9.51 26.31 7.47
CA PRO A 33 8.23 26.09 8.15
C PRO A 33 7.06 26.02 7.16
N GLN A 34 7.14 26.73 6.04
CA GLN A 34 6.07 26.84 5.03
C GLN A 34 6.33 26.01 3.75
N ASP A 35 7.51 25.40 3.59
CA ASP A 35 7.87 24.66 2.37
C ASP A 35 7.90 23.14 2.62
N ARG A 36 6.70 22.57 2.78
CA ARG A 36 6.49 21.15 3.11
C ARG A 36 7.06 20.19 2.07
N LEU A 37 6.98 20.55 0.79
CA LEU A 37 7.54 19.75 -0.30
C LEU A 37 9.05 19.62 -0.15
N LYS A 38 9.73 20.74 0.14
CA LYS A 38 11.17 20.76 0.35
C LYS A 38 11.58 19.93 1.57
N ARG A 39 10.87 20.06 2.71
CA ARG A 39 11.16 19.23 3.91
C ARG A 39 11.07 17.73 3.62
N ASN A 40 10.00 17.30 2.96
CA ASN A 40 9.78 15.89 2.65
C ASN A 40 10.82 15.35 1.66
N LEU A 41 11.16 16.11 0.63
CA LEU A 41 12.22 15.73 -0.31
C LEU A 41 13.59 15.61 0.37
N LEU A 42 13.89 16.49 1.33
CA LEU A 42 15.15 16.44 2.08
C LEU A 42 15.21 15.26 3.06
N LEU A 43 14.08 14.87 3.66
CA LEU A 43 13.97 13.68 4.52
C LEU A 43 14.04 12.37 3.72
N ILE A 44 13.38 12.31 2.56
CA ILE A 44 13.48 11.17 1.63
C ILE A 44 14.94 10.96 1.21
N ALA A 45 15.63 12.05 0.85
CA ALA A 45 17.06 11.99 0.55
C ALA A 45 17.86 11.48 1.75
N PHE A 46 17.58 11.94 2.97
CA PHE A 46 18.25 11.44 4.18
C PHE A 46 18.02 9.94 4.42
N ASP A 47 16.77 9.47 4.30
CA ASP A 47 16.34 8.09 4.56
C ASP A 47 16.94 7.09 3.55
N ASP A 48 17.19 7.52 2.31
CA ASP A 48 17.83 6.70 1.26
C ASP A 48 19.36 6.55 1.45
N GLY A 49 19.92 7.06 2.55
CA GLY A 49 21.33 6.86 2.90
C GLY A 49 22.31 7.87 2.31
N VAL A 50 21.80 9.02 1.81
CA VAL A 50 22.60 10.12 1.21
C VAL A 50 23.81 10.51 2.06
N VAL A 51 23.70 10.52 3.39
CA VAL A 51 24.79 10.92 4.29
C VAL A 51 25.98 9.95 4.26
N HIS A 52 25.73 8.65 4.06
CA HIS A 52 26.78 7.63 4.01
C HIS A 52 27.35 7.46 2.60
N GLU A 53 26.48 7.48 1.59
CA GLU A 53 26.90 7.39 0.19
C GLU A 53 27.63 8.68 -0.23
N MET A 54 27.09 9.88 0.00
CA MET A 54 27.76 11.13 -0.41
C MET A 54 29.13 11.36 0.26
N LYS A 55 29.32 10.90 1.51
CA LYS A 55 30.63 10.94 2.19
C LYS A 55 31.67 10.02 1.54
N GLY A 56 31.24 8.92 0.90
CA GLY A 56 32.10 8.03 0.12
C GLY A 56 32.27 8.43 -1.35
N LEU A 57 31.49 9.39 -1.84
CA LEU A 57 31.29 9.70 -3.27
C LEU A 57 31.89 11.05 -3.72
N ALA A 58 32.98 11.52 -3.10
CA ALA A 58 33.68 12.75 -3.47
C ALA A 58 34.30 12.76 -4.90
N GLN A 59 34.01 11.77 -5.76
CA GLN A 59 34.56 11.64 -7.12
C GLN A 59 33.55 11.03 -8.12
N MET A 60 32.33 11.56 -8.22
CA MET A 60 31.34 11.05 -9.19
C MET A 60 31.27 11.82 -10.51
N ASP A 61 31.11 11.06 -11.60
CA ASP A 61 30.74 11.57 -12.92
C ASP A 61 29.23 11.90 -13.01
N LYS A 62 28.84 12.67 -14.03
CA LYS A 62 27.44 13.08 -14.28
C LYS A 62 26.47 11.88 -14.44
N MET A 63 26.96 10.71 -14.82
CA MET A 63 26.13 9.55 -15.14
C MET A 63 25.69 8.79 -13.90
N THR A 64 26.53 8.79 -12.86
CA THR A 64 26.21 8.18 -11.57
C THR A 64 25.25 9.06 -10.76
N LEU A 65 25.40 10.39 -10.83
CA LEU A 65 24.45 11.35 -10.26
C LEU A 65 23.07 11.19 -10.90
N HIS A 66 23.02 11.06 -12.23
CA HIS A 66 21.77 10.86 -12.96
C HIS A 66 21.08 9.55 -12.57
N ARG A 67 21.82 8.45 -12.38
CA ARG A 67 21.26 7.17 -11.91
C ARG A 67 20.69 7.26 -10.49
N PHE A 68 21.35 8.00 -9.61
CA PHE A 68 20.90 8.21 -8.24
C PHE A 68 19.63 9.07 -8.18
N VAL A 69 19.61 10.20 -8.89
CA VAL A 69 18.42 11.04 -9.02
C VAL A 69 17.26 10.24 -9.65
N ARG A 70 17.53 9.40 -10.66
CA ARG A 70 16.58 8.43 -11.22
C ARG A 70 16.06 7.40 -10.21
N SER A 71 16.89 6.97 -9.25
CA SER A 71 16.48 6.04 -8.18
C SER A 71 15.43 6.68 -7.29
N ILE A 72 15.67 7.94 -6.88
CA ILE A 72 14.71 8.69 -6.06
C ILE A 72 13.45 9.01 -6.87
N GLU A 73 13.59 9.40 -8.14
CA GLU A 73 12.46 9.62 -9.06
C GLU A 73 11.57 8.38 -9.20
N LEU A 74 12.18 7.21 -9.45
CA LEU A 74 11.46 5.95 -9.68
C LEU A 74 10.93 5.32 -8.40
N GLY A 75 11.65 5.48 -7.28
CA GLY A 75 11.26 4.94 -5.97
C GLY A 75 10.12 5.71 -5.30
N TYR A 76 10.05 7.03 -5.53
CA TYR A 76 9.10 7.92 -4.88
C TYR A 76 8.13 8.63 -5.84
N ASP A 77 8.19 8.31 -7.14
CA ASP A 77 7.35 8.89 -8.21
C ASP A 77 7.31 10.44 -8.19
N ILE A 78 8.48 11.05 -7.99
CA ILE A 78 8.64 12.50 -7.93
C ILE A 78 9.19 13.08 -9.24
N ARG A 79 8.90 14.36 -9.50
CA ARG A 79 9.38 15.03 -10.71
C ARG A 79 10.92 15.08 -10.74
N PRO A 80 11.56 14.78 -11.88
CA PRO A 80 13.01 14.74 -12.01
C PRO A 80 13.76 15.95 -11.48
N LYS A 81 13.29 17.13 -11.88
CA LYS A 81 13.87 18.41 -11.47
C LYS A 81 13.79 18.63 -9.95
N SER A 82 12.78 18.08 -9.28
CA SER A 82 12.60 18.20 -7.83
C SER A 82 13.56 17.27 -7.08
N ALA A 83 13.74 16.04 -7.56
CA ALA A 83 14.74 15.11 -7.05
C ALA A 83 16.16 15.68 -7.22
N GLU A 84 16.47 16.19 -8.41
CA GLU A 84 17.76 16.81 -8.72
C GLU A 84 18.04 18.01 -7.81
N THR A 85 17.08 18.92 -7.66
CA THR A 85 17.22 20.11 -6.80
C THR A 85 17.47 19.71 -5.33
N ALA A 86 16.79 18.69 -4.82
CA ALA A 86 16.98 18.22 -3.45
C ALA A 86 18.37 17.60 -3.23
N VAL A 87 18.84 16.78 -4.19
CA VAL A 87 20.18 16.17 -4.15
C VAL A 87 21.29 17.22 -4.28
N THR A 88 21.15 18.19 -5.17
CA THR A 88 22.10 19.30 -5.32
C THR A 88 22.11 20.21 -4.09
N ALA A 89 20.94 20.44 -3.47
CA ALA A 89 20.82 21.19 -2.21
C ALA A 89 21.60 20.52 -1.09
N TRP A 90 21.44 19.21 -0.93
CA TRP A 90 22.18 18.40 0.04
C TRP A 90 23.69 18.37 -0.23
N ALA A 91 24.10 18.15 -1.48
CA ALA A 91 25.52 18.02 -1.82
C ALA A 91 26.29 19.34 -1.64
N ALA A 92 25.68 20.47 -1.99
CA ALA A 92 26.23 21.79 -1.75
C ALA A 92 26.36 22.09 -0.25
N ALA A 93 25.35 21.70 0.54
CA ALA A 93 25.35 21.90 1.99
C ALA A 93 26.45 21.10 2.71
N MET A 94 26.82 19.94 2.18
CA MET A 94 27.93 19.12 2.70
C MET A 94 29.32 19.56 2.21
N GLY A 95 29.41 20.65 1.44
CA GLY A 95 30.68 21.17 0.91
C GLY A 95 31.33 20.31 -0.17
N LEU A 96 30.55 19.43 -0.82
CA LEU A 96 31.07 18.47 -1.81
C LEU A 96 31.27 19.11 -3.21
N TRP A 97 30.76 20.33 -3.42
CA TRP A 97 30.86 21.08 -4.66
C TRP A 97 31.39 22.48 -4.35
N ALA A 98 32.68 22.56 -4.08
CA ALA A 98 33.38 23.82 -3.88
C ALA A 98 34.51 23.92 -4.90
N GLU A 99 34.17 24.24 -6.14
CA GLU A 99 35.04 24.96 -7.08
C GLU A 99 34.19 25.45 -8.26
N ASP A 100 34.45 26.69 -8.69
CA ASP A 100 33.81 27.47 -9.76
C ASP A 100 32.50 28.25 -9.45
N ILE A 101 32.59 29.17 -8.48
CA ILE A 101 31.92 30.48 -8.61
C ILE A 101 32.97 31.61 -8.54
N THR A 102 33.68 31.79 -9.65
CA THR A 102 34.29 33.05 -10.08
C THR A 102 34.02 33.09 -11.58
N GLU A 103 33.21 34.00 -12.12
CA GLU A 103 33.53 35.41 -12.34
C GLU A 103 32.25 36.23 -12.57
N GLY A 104 32.30 37.52 -12.24
CA GLY A 104 31.42 38.52 -12.86
C GLY A 104 30.69 39.47 -11.92
N ARG A 105 31.43 40.38 -11.28
CA ARG A 105 30.87 41.65 -10.79
C ARG A 105 30.24 42.44 -11.95
N THR A 106 29.11 43.09 -11.70
CA THR A 106 29.03 44.56 -11.64
C THR A 106 27.66 45.01 -11.11
N ALA A 107 27.70 46.04 -10.26
CA ALA A 107 26.55 46.74 -9.73
C ALA A 107 25.92 47.65 -10.79
N ALA A 108 24.58 47.78 -10.76
CA ALA A 108 23.89 48.96 -11.25
C ALA A 108 22.56 49.13 -10.47
N GLU A 109 22.45 50.25 -9.78
CA GLU A 109 21.21 50.76 -9.21
C GLU A 109 20.20 51.09 -10.31
N GLY A 110 18.93 50.83 -10.05
CA GLY A 110 17.83 51.25 -10.92
C GLY A 110 16.51 51.25 -10.16
N LYS A 111 16.06 52.42 -9.72
CA LYS A 111 14.70 52.67 -9.22
C LYS A 111 13.69 52.39 -10.35
N ARG A 112 12.61 51.66 -10.04
CA ARG A 112 11.31 51.75 -10.72
C ARG A 112 10.19 51.42 -9.74
N GLU A 113 9.34 52.41 -9.48
CA GLU A 113 8.00 52.23 -8.92
C GLU A 113 7.07 51.61 -9.98
N ILE A 114 6.06 50.84 -9.55
CA ILE A 114 4.65 50.82 -10.01
C ILE A 114 3.84 49.87 -9.09
N SER A 115 2.87 50.46 -8.37
CA SER A 115 1.50 50.02 -7.99
C SER A 115 1.21 48.68 -7.28
N PRO A 116 0.14 48.62 -6.43
CA PRO A 116 0.04 47.66 -5.33
C PRO A 116 -0.33 46.26 -5.82
N ALA A 117 0.46 45.27 -5.39
CA ALA A 117 0.06 43.88 -5.45
C ALA A 117 -1.19 43.72 -4.57
N ALA A 118 -2.20 43.07 -5.13
CA ALA A 118 -3.43 42.70 -4.42
C ALA A 118 -3.11 42.09 -3.05
N GLU A 119 -3.88 42.48 -2.04
CA GLU A 119 -3.84 41.85 -0.73
C GLU A 119 -3.96 40.35 -0.90
N TRP A 120 -2.89 39.65 -0.49
CA TRP A 120 -2.90 38.22 -0.38
C TRP A 120 -3.88 37.85 0.73
N GLN A 121 -4.96 37.15 0.36
CA GLN A 121 -5.82 36.48 1.31
C GLN A 121 -5.37 35.00 1.42
N PRO A 122 -5.15 34.48 2.64
CA PRO A 122 -4.90 33.06 2.83
C PRO A 122 -6.14 32.26 2.40
N CYS A 123 -5.94 31.18 1.65
CA CYS A 123 -6.95 30.13 1.51
C CYS A 123 -7.02 29.38 2.85
N GLU A 124 -8.09 29.57 3.60
CA GLU A 124 -8.42 28.77 4.78
C GLU A 124 -8.71 27.33 4.34
N SER A 125 -7.83 26.41 4.71
CA SER A 125 -8.15 24.99 4.90
C SER A 125 -6.99 24.34 5.64
N ASP A 126 -7.00 24.45 6.96
CA ASP A 126 -6.16 23.70 7.92
C ASP A 126 -6.51 22.19 7.96
N SER A 127 -7.21 21.67 6.95
CA SER A 127 -7.63 20.26 6.90
C SER A 127 -6.46 19.35 6.52
N MET A 128 -6.19 18.35 7.36
CA MET A 128 -5.27 17.23 7.11
C MET A 128 -5.61 16.40 5.85
N TYR A 129 -6.77 16.64 5.27
CA TYR A 129 -7.35 15.89 4.17
C TYR A 129 -7.59 16.81 2.96
N GLU A 130 -7.15 16.38 1.78
CA GLU A 130 -7.71 16.84 0.52
C GLU A 130 -8.98 16.02 0.26
N TYR A 131 -10.09 16.68 -0.04
CA TYR A 131 -11.39 16.02 -0.23
C TYR A 131 -12.22 16.71 -1.32
N GLU A 132 -13.23 15.99 -1.80
CA GLU A 132 -14.27 16.55 -2.65
C GLU A 132 -15.65 16.40 -2.00
N GLU A 133 -16.52 17.34 -2.29
CA GLU A 133 -17.92 17.29 -1.90
C GLU A 133 -18.76 16.72 -3.04
N THR A 134 -19.63 15.78 -2.71
CA THR A 134 -20.60 15.17 -3.62
C THR A 134 -22.02 15.36 -3.07
N SER A 135 -23.03 15.02 -3.86
CA SER A 135 -24.42 15.00 -3.39
C SER A 135 -24.69 14.05 -2.21
N ARG A 136 -23.79 13.08 -1.95
CA ARG A 136 -23.89 12.13 -0.83
C ARG A 136 -23.11 12.57 0.41
N GLY A 137 -22.30 13.63 0.32
CA GLY A 137 -21.37 14.06 1.36
C GLY A 137 -19.93 14.12 0.84
N ILE A 138 -18.98 14.11 1.78
CA ILE A 138 -17.56 14.26 1.52
C ILE A 138 -16.91 12.91 1.19
N ARG A 139 -15.99 12.96 0.21
CA ARG A 139 -15.05 11.89 -0.11
C ARG A 139 -13.63 12.40 0.11
N ILE A 140 -12.88 11.74 0.99
CA ILE A 140 -11.45 12.03 1.19
C ILE A 140 -10.67 11.55 -0.02
N LEU A 141 -9.89 12.41 -0.67
CA LEU A 141 -9.08 12.07 -1.83
C LEU A 141 -7.63 11.79 -1.46
N LYS A 142 -7.12 12.49 -0.45
CA LYS A 142 -5.73 12.35 0.00
C LYS A 142 -5.60 12.75 1.46
N PHE A 143 -4.78 12.02 2.18
CA PHE A 143 -4.30 12.37 3.50
C PHE A 143 -2.90 12.93 3.38
N ALA A 144 -2.67 14.10 3.97
CA ALA A 144 -1.36 14.71 3.94
C ALA A 144 -0.55 14.16 5.12
N ASP A 145 0.24 13.10 4.92
CA ASP A 145 0.98 12.35 5.96
C ASP A 145 1.59 13.21 7.10
N PHE A 146 1.32 12.80 8.34
CA PHE A 146 1.74 13.42 9.60
C PHE A 146 2.49 12.38 10.45
N ASP A 147 3.39 12.82 11.33
CA ASP A 147 4.11 11.93 12.28
C ASP A 147 3.20 11.36 13.40
N GLU A 148 1.92 11.13 13.12
CA GLU A 148 0.99 10.50 14.07
C GLU A 148 0.85 9.01 13.77
N PRO A 149 1.27 8.12 14.70
CA PRO A 149 1.18 6.68 14.48
C PRO A 149 -0.26 6.15 14.56
N VAL A 150 -1.21 6.94 15.09
CA VAL A 150 -2.62 6.55 15.21
C VAL A 150 -3.49 7.60 14.54
N ILE A 151 -4.18 7.22 13.47
CA ILE A 151 -5.06 8.11 12.73
C ILE A 151 -6.51 7.69 12.90
N VAL A 152 -7.37 8.64 13.24
CA VAL A 152 -8.83 8.49 13.19
C VAL A 152 -9.34 9.16 11.92
N ILE A 153 -9.86 8.38 10.98
CA ILE A 153 -10.50 8.94 9.78
C ILE A 153 -11.86 9.49 10.19
N PRO A 154 -12.10 10.81 10.08
CA PRO A 154 -13.30 11.43 10.57
C PRO A 154 -14.51 11.09 9.69
N ASN A 155 -15.68 10.97 10.32
CA ASN A 155 -16.96 10.84 9.62
C ASN A 155 -17.63 12.19 9.31
N VAL A 156 -17.01 13.31 9.71
CA VAL A 156 -17.47 14.67 9.45
C VAL A 156 -16.27 15.57 9.15
N ILE A 157 -16.32 16.32 8.05
CA ILE A 157 -15.38 17.39 7.72
C ILE A 157 -16.22 18.63 7.43
N GLU A 158 -15.91 19.76 8.08
CA GLU A 158 -16.63 21.04 7.91
C GLU A 158 -18.16 20.92 8.03
N GLY A 159 -18.63 20.10 8.98
CA GLY A 159 -20.06 19.87 9.23
C GLY A 159 -20.76 18.96 8.22
N LYS A 160 -20.04 18.43 7.22
CA LYS A 160 -20.58 17.52 6.20
C LYS A 160 -20.13 16.09 6.46
N LYS A 161 -21.05 15.13 6.29
CA LYS A 161 -20.78 13.70 6.48
C LYS A 161 -19.73 13.23 5.49
N VAL A 162 -18.69 12.56 5.97
CA VAL A 162 -17.74 11.78 5.16
C VAL A 162 -18.34 10.38 4.99
N PHE A 163 -18.54 9.97 3.75
CA PHE A 163 -19.10 8.64 3.44
C PHE A 163 -18.09 7.72 2.74
N ALA A 164 -16.97 8.26 2.25
CA ALA A 164 -16.00 7.49 1.49
C ALA A 164 -14.56 7.99 1.68
N VAL A 165 -13.62 7.06 1.64
CA VAL A 165 -12.20 7.33 1.46
C VAL A 165 -11.81 6.84 0.06
N GLY A 166 -11.33 7.76 -0.74
CA GLY A 166 -10.97 7.56 -2.14
C GLY A 166 -9.72 6.68 -2.31
N ASN A 167 -9.43 6.35 -3.56
CA ASN A 167 -8.28 5.51 -3.88
C ASN A 167 -6.99 6.19 -3.48
N HIS A 168 -6.04 5.39 -2.99
CA HIS A 168 -4.68 5.84 -2.66
C HIS A 168 -4.61 6.98 -1.65
N ALA A 169 -5.69 7.27 -0.92
CA ALA A 169 -5.74 8.44 -0.06
C ALA A 169 -4.64 8.43 1.02
N PHE A 170 -4.25 7.25 1.51
CA PHE A 170 -3.18 7.05 2.49
C PHE A 170 -2.03 6.21 1.90
N LYS A 171 -1.92 6.11 0.57
CA LYS A 171 -0.87 5.30 -0.06
C LYS A 171 0.51 5.76 0.41
N GLY A 172 1.33 4.81 0.88
CA GLY A 172 2.70 5.05 1.27
C GLY A 172 2.89 5.80 2.59
N CYS A 173 1.83 5.94 3.40
CA CYS A 173 1.95 6.48 4.76
C CYS A 173 2.65 5.45 5.67
N VAL A 174 3.98 5.48 5.66
CA VAL A 174 4.83 4.50 6.35
C VAL A 174 4.92 4.73 7.86
N GLY A 175 4.50 5.90 8.37
CA GLY A 175 4.53 6.22 9.80
C GLY A 175 3.28 5.78 10.58
N ILE A 176 2.20 5.43 9.90
CA ILE A 176 0.92 5.09 10.55
C ILE A 176 0.96 3.63 11.02
N GLU A 177 0.79 3.43 12.33
CA GLU A 177 0.71 2.10 12.96
C GLU A 177 -0.72 1.61 13.13
N LYS A 178 -1.67 2.53 13.31
CA LYS A 178 -3.08 2.23 13.57
C LYS A 178 -4.02 3.18 12.85
N ILE A 179 -5.07 2.63 12.26
CA ILE A 179 -6.16 3.41 11.65
C ILE A 179 -7.49 3.04 12.29
N ILE A 180 -8.24 4.06 12.70
CA ILE A 180 -9.62 3.92 13.16
C ILE A 180 -10.52 4.60 12.14
N VAL A 181 -11.31 3.81 11.43
CA VAL A 181 -12.26 4.32 10.43
C VAL A 181 -13.59 4.58 11.14
N SER A 182 -14.01 5.84 11.21
CA SER A 182 -15.21 6.23 11.96
C SER A 182 -16.52 5.72 11.33
N ASP A 183 -17.51 5.44 12.19
CA ASP A 183 -18.87 5.09 11.75
C ASP A 183 -19.47 6.17 10.85
N GLY A 184 -20.13 5.75 9.78
CA GLY A 184 -20.67 6.62 8.72
C GLY A 184 -19.90 6.51 7.41
N ILE A 185 -18.65 6.04 7.46
CA ILE A 185 -17.87 5.69 6.26
C ILE A 185 -18.39 4.36 5.71
N GLU A 186 -18.71 4.37 4.42
CA GLU A 186 -19.35 3.25 3.71
C GLU A 186 -18.39 2.62 2.69
N ILE A 187 -17.37 3.35 2.23
CA ILE A 187 -16.48 2.94 1.13
C ILE A 187 -15.01 3.22 1.48
N LEU A 188 -14.16 2.22 1.28
CA LEU A 188 -12.71 2.35 1.19
C LEU A 188 -12.25 2.02 -0.24
N GLY A 189 -11.57 2.97 -0.89
CA GLY A 189 -11.14 2.87 -2.28
C GLY A 189 -9.96 1.91 -2.53
N ASN A 190 -9.59 1.75 -3.80
CA ASN A 190 -8.41 0.98 -4.21
C ASN A 190 -7.12 1.55 -3.65
N GLY A 191 -6.20 0.67 -3.25
CA GLY A 191 -4.89 1.10 -2.78
C GLY A 191 -4.92 2.11 -1.65
N VAL A 192 -6.05 2.26 -0.93
CA VAL A 192 -6.25 3.34 0.05
C VAL A 192 -5.14 3.37 1.08
N PHE A 193 -4.66 2.20 1.54
CA PHE A 193 -3.55 2.04 2.47
C PHE A 193 -2.38 1.25 1.85
N LEU A 194 -2.27 1.23 0.52
CA LEU A 194 -1.19 0.54 -0.20
C LEU A 194 0.18 1.00 0.32
N ASN A 195 1.07 0.05 0.63
CA ASN A 195 2.42 0.31 1.17
C ASN A 195 2.46 1.07 2.51
N CYS A 196 1.39 1.06 3.32
CA CYS A 196 1.47 1.49 4.72
C CYS A 196 2.13 0.39 5.56
N ARG A 197 3.45 0.26 5.45
CA ARG A 197 4.20 -0.91 5.95
C ARG A 197 4.18 -1.07 7.47
N GLU A 198 4.05 0.02 8.22
CA GLU A 198 3.92 -0.03 9.68
C GLU A 198 2.49 -0.17 10.17
N LEU A 199 1.49 -0.14 9.27
CA LEU A 199 0.07 -0.26 9.63
C LEU A 199 -0.22 -1.67 10.14
N ARG A 200 -0.31 -1.82 11.47
CA ARG A 200 -0.46 -3.10 12.17
C ARG A 200 -1.90 -3.37 12.58
N GLU A 201 -2.69 -2.32 12.81
CA GLU A 201 -4.06 -2.42 13.30
C GLU A 201 -4.99 -1.49 12.51
N VAL A 202 -6.14 -2.03 12.08
CA VAL A 202 -7.21 -1.23 11.47
C VAL A 202 -8.53 -1.59 12.12
N VAL A 203 -9.26 -0.58 12.59
CA VAL A 203 -10.61 -0.71 13.11
C VAL A 203 -11.60 -0.24 12.05
N LEU A 204 -12.39 -1.18 11.52
CA LEU A 204 -13.40 -0.93 10.48
C LEU A 204 -14.80 -0.73 11.10
N PRO A 205 -15.61 0.23 10.59
CA PRO A 205 -16.92 0.53 11.15
C PRO A 205 -17.99 -0.44 10.64
N GLY A 206 -19.06 -0.62 11.42
CA GLY A 206 -20.22 -1.43 11.01
C GLY A 206 -21.05 -0.81 9.87
N THR A 207 -20.74 0.43 9.48
CA THR A 207 -21.33 1.08 8.31
C THR A 207 -20.63 0.73 7.00
N LEU A 208 -19.43 0.15 7.06
CA LEU A 208 -18.61 -0.13 5.88
C LEU A 208 -19.26 -1.20 5.00
N ARG A 209 -19.29 -0.96 3.69
CA ARG A 209 -19.95 -1.83 2.72
C ARG A 209 -19.01 -2.32 1.62
N TRP A 210 -18.02 -1.50 1.23
CA TRP A 210 -17.08 -1.80 0.14
C TRP A 210 -15.63 -1.52 0.53
N ILE A 211 -14.75 -2.46 0.20
CA ILE A 211 -13.29 -2.35 0.32
C ILE A 211 -12.70 -2.67 -1.06
N GLY A 212 -12.08 -1.70 -1.73
CA GLY A 212 -11.55 -1.87 -3.10
C GLY A 212 -12.61 -1.80 -4.21
N THR A 213 -12.18 -1.98 -5.47
CA THR A 213 -12.91 -1.70 -6.72
C THR A 213 -13.89 -2.82 -7.07
N THR A 214 -15.16 -2.60 -7.45
CA THR A 214 -15.81 -1.43 -8.10
C THR A 214 -16.99 -0.90 -7.28
N ASP A 215 -17.20 0.42 -7.33
CA ASP A 215 -18.45 1.08 -6.90
C ASP A 215 -19.57 0.79 -7.92
N PRO A 216 -20.67 0.10 -7.54
CA PRO A 216 -21.84 -0.09 -8.40
C PRO A 216 -22.50 1.23 -8.86
N ALA A 217 -22.19 2.35 -8.20
CA ALA A 217 -22.76 3.67 -8.50
C ALA A 217 -21.96 4.48 -9.54
N GLY A 218 -20.94 3.89 -10.18
CA GLY A 218 -20.25 4.55 -11.28
C GLY A 218 -19.39 5.73 -10.84
N CYS A 219 -18.40 5.49 -9.98
CA CYS A 219 -17.22 6.34 -9.95
C CYS A 219 -16.39 6.06 -11.22
N PRO A 220 -16.39 6.96 -12.22
CA PRO A 220 -15.63 6.74 -13.44
C PRO A 220 -14.15 6.96 -13.10
N LYS A 221 -13.32 6.02 -13.59
CA LYS A 221 -11.91 6.23 -13.94
C LYS A 221 -11.17 7.24 -13.06
N ILE A 222 -10.54 6.71 -12.00
CA ILE A 222 -9.51 7.49 -11.30
C ILE A 222 -8.40 7.77 -12.30
N LEU A 223 -8.10 9.07 -12.40
CA LEU A 223 -7.02 9.67 -13.16
C LEU A 223 -5.78 8.76 -13.24
N GLY A 224 -5.51 8.24 -14.43
CA GLY A 224 -4.16 7.90 -14.86
C GLY A 224 -3.47 6.67 -14.27
N SER A 225 -4.08 5.89 -13.37
CA SER A 225 -3.40 4.67 -12.92
C SER A 225 -3.41 3.61 -14.02
N ARG A 226 -2.21 3.23 -14.49
CA ARG A 226 -1.98 2.09 -15.38
C ARG A 226 -1.96 0.75 -14.62
N THR A 227 -1.99 0.75 -13.28
CA THR A 227 -2.09 -0.48 -12.49
C THR A 227 -3.55 -0.94 -12.46
N LYS A 228 -3.76 -2.17 -12.91
CA LYS A 228 -5.10 -2.72 -13.16
C LYS A 228 -5.87 -2.95 -11.84
N TYR A 229 -5.18 -3.30 -10.75
CA TYR A 229 -5.80 -3.55 -9.44
C TYR A 229 -4.79 -3.35 -8.29
N ASP A 230 -4.90 -2.26 -7.54
CA ASP A 230 -4.15 -2.04 -6.29
C ASP A 230 -5.06 -2.38 -5.10
N GLY A 231 -4.63 -3.28 -4.23
CA GLY A 231 -5.40 -3.75 -3.08
C GLY A 231 -5.50 -2.70 -1.97
N ALA A 232 -6.66 -2.60 -1.30
CA ALA A 232 -6.89 -1.57 -0.28
C ALA A 232 -5.87 -1.58 0.86
N PHE A 233 -5.37 -2.75 1.27
CA PHE A 233 -4.38 -2.96 2.32
C PHE A 233 -3.12 -3.68 1.80
N GLU A 234 -2.85 -3.58 0.50
CA GLU A 234 -1.71 -4.26 -0.12
C GLU A 234 -0.36 -3.77 0.45
N TYR A 235 0.55 -4.69 0.76
CA TYR A 235 1.84 -4.44 1.43
C TYR A 235 1.75 -3.65 2.75
N THR A 236 0.72 -3.93 3.55
CA THR A 236 0.62 -3.39 4.93
C THR A 236 1.23 -4.34 5.96
N GLY A 237 1.52 -3.80 7.15
CA GLY A 237 2.06 -4.55 8.30
C GLY A 237 1.00 -5.26 9.15
N LEU A 238 -0.22 -5.44 8.63
CA LEU A 238 -1.37 -5.96 9.37
C LEU A 238 -1.06 -7.33 9.96
N ARG A 239 -1.43 -7.53 11.22
CA ARG A 239 -1.28 -8.82 11.92
C ARG A 239 -2.59 -9.59 11.99
N GLU A 240 -3.67 -8.85 12.16
CA GLU A 240 -5.03 -9.34 12.19
C GLU A 240 -5.96 -8.33 11.52
N ILE A 241 -7.05 -8.83 10.94
CA ILE A 241 -8.11 -7.99 10.39
C ILE A 241 -9.45 -8.66 10.60
N VAL A 242 -10.43 -7.88 11.04
CA VAL A 242 -11.84 -8.29 11.14
C VAL A 242 -12.62 -7.51 10.11
N ILE A 243 -13.18 -8.20 9.12
CA ILE A 243 -14.04 -7.62 8.10
C ILE A 243 -15.48 -7.67 8.60
N PRO A 244 -16.11 -6.52 8.89
CA PRO A 244 -17.46 -6.51 9.43
C PRO A 244 -18.48 -7.15 8.47
N ASP A 245 -19.50 -7.84 8.98
CA ASP A 245 -20.58 -8.46 8.19
C ASP A 245 -21.36 -7.46 7.31
N SER A 246 -21.22 -6.16 7.60
CA SER A 246 -21.77 -5.09 6.78
C SER A 246 -21.12 -5.01 5.40
N VAL A 247 -19.89 -5.51 5.25
CA VAL A 247 -19.09 -5.49 4.03
C VAL A 247 -19.61 -6.54 3.05
N LYS A 248 -20.03 -6.06 1.88
CA LYS A 248 -20.57 -6.86 0.78
C LYS A 248 -19.54 -7.17 -0.30
N TYR A 249 -18.42 -6.43 -0.28
CA TYR A 249 -17.43 -6.49 -1.33
C TYR A 249 -16.02 -6.24 -0.79
N VAL A 250 -15.13 -7.17 -1.11
CA VAL A 250 -13.68 -7.07 -0.91
C VAL A 250 -13.04 -7.23 -2.29
N GLY A 251 -12.26 -6.24 -2.70
CA GLY A 251 -11.64 -6.18 -4.02
C GLY A 251 -10.46 -7.13 -4.19
N GLU A 252 -10.04 -7.28 -5.44
CA GLU A 252 -8.82 -8.02 -5.80
C GLU A 252 -7.59 -7.43 -5.11
N ASN A 253 -6.60 -8.27 -4.81
CA ASN A 253 -5.34 -7.91 -4.15
C ASN A 253 -5.48 -7.27 -2.75
N THR A 254 -6.68 -7.22 -2.16
CA THR A 254 -6.95 -6.38 -0.96
C THR A 254 -5.92 -6.53 0.16
N PHE A 255 -5.47 -7.75 0.46
CA PHE A 255 -4.45 -8.05 1.47
C PHE A 255 -3.16 -8.63 0.87
N ALA A 256 -2.93 -8.45 -0.44
CA ALA A 256 -1.74 -8.97 -1.09
C ALA A 256 -0.46 -8.41 -0.43
N GLY A 257 0.54 -9.26 -0.19
CA GLY A 257 1.81 -8.89 0.43
C GLY A 257 1.72 -8.50 1.91
N CYS A 258 0.59 -8.74 2.60
CA CYS A 258 0.51 -8.57 4.05
C CYS A 258 1.26 -9.70 4.77
N GLU A 259 2.58 -9.70 4.68
CA GLU A 259 3.40 -10.84 5.14
C GLU A 259 3.25 -11.13 6.64
N GLN A 260 2.84 -10.15 7.45
CA GLN A 260 2.65 -10.30 8.91
C GLN A 260 1.24 -10.77 9.29
N LEU A 261 0.32 -10.90 8.33
CA LEU A 261 -1.08 -11.24 8.59
C LEU A 261 -1.18 -12.71 9.01
N ARG A 262 -1.72 -12.94 10.21
CA ARG A 262 -1.83 -14.27 10.83
C ARG A 262 -3.26 -14.72 11.03
N ARG A 263 -4.19 -13.78 11.24
CA ARG A 263 -5.61 -14.04 11.49
C ARG A 263 -6.47 -13.13 10.64
N VAL A 264 -7.46 -13.71 9.99
CA VAL A 264 -8.45 -12.98 9.19
C VAL A 264 -9.83 -13.50 9.57
N GLU A 265 -10.72 -12.58 9.89
CA GLU A 265 -12.15 -12.85 10.01
C GLU A 265 -12.86 -12.19 8.83
N LEU A 266 -13.43 -13.01 7.95
CA LEU A 266 -14.14 -12.54 6.76
C LEU A 266 -15.62 -12.31 7.06
N SER A 267 -16.24 -11.39 6.32
CA SER A 267 -17.69 -11.18 6.34
C SER A 267 -18.42 -12.39 5.78
N GLY A 268 -19.43 -12.88 6.50
CA GLY A 268 -20.27 -13.99 6.04
C GLY A 268 -21.20 -13.65 4.86
N GLN A 269 -21.18 -12.40 4.37
CA GLN A 269 -22.00 -11.92 3.25
C GLN A 269 -21.27 -11.94 1.90
N LEU A 270 -19.98 -12.24 1.90
CA LEU A 270 -19.21 -12.32 0.66
C LEU A 270 -19.64 -13.55 -0.16
N LYS A 271 -19.41 -13.51 -1.47
CA LYS A 271 -19.70 -14.63 -2.38
C LYS A 271 -18.44 -15.28 -2.96
N GLU A 272 -17.35 -14.53 -2.96
CA GLU A 272 -16.13 -14.87 -3.64
C GLU A 272 -14.94 -14.37 -2.81
N ILE A 273 -13.86 -15.14 -2.79
CA ILE A 273 -12.54 -14.64 -2.43
C ILE A 273 -11.83 -14.34 -3.75
N ARG A 274 -11.68 -13.05 -4.04
CA ARG A 274 -11.26 -12.54 -5.35
C ARG A 274 -9.80 -12.82 -5.65
N GLU A 275 -9.44 -12.57 -6.91
CA GLU A 275 -8.08 -12.71 -7.42
C GLU A 275 -7.04 -12.07 -6.48
N ASN A 276 -6.01 -12.84 -6.14
CA ASN A 276 -4.87 -12.41 -5.31
C ASN A 276 -5.22 -11.84 -3.91
N THR A 277 -6.45 -12.03 -3.39
CA THR A 277 -6.91 -11.34 -2.16
C THR A 277 -5.94 -11.48 -0.99
N PHE A 278 -5.36 -12.65 -0.77
CA PHE A 278 -4.39 -12.97 0.28
C PHE A 278 -3.02 -13.40 -0.27
N ARG A 279 -2.71 -13.03 -1.52
CA ARG A 279 -1.43 -13.39 -2.15
C ARG A 279 -0.25 -12.96 -1.28
N TRP A 280 0.72 -13.83 -1.07
CA TRP A 280 1.93 -13.63 -0.28
C TRP A 280 1.68 -13.24 1.20
N CYS A 281 0.51 -13.59 1.77
CA CYS A 281 0.30 -13.55 3.22
C CYS A 281 1.06 -14.71 3.90
N ARG A 282 2.40 -14.64 3.89
CA ARG A 282 3.28 -15.76 4.28
C ARG A 282 3.05 -16.31 5.68
N ASN A 283 2.59 -15.48 6.63
CA ASN A 283 2.32 -15.90 8.00
C ASN A 283 0.86 -16.28 8.28
N LEU A 284 -0.01 -16.33 7.26
CA LEU A 284 -1.40 -16.73 7.43
C LEU A 284 -1.47 -18.23 7.70
N GLN A 285 -1.76 -18.61 8.95
CA GLN A 285 -1.69 -20.02 9.38
C GLN A 285 -3.01 -20.78 9.22
N LYS A 286 -4.12 -20.07 9.44
CA LYS A 286 -5.48 -20.59 9.38
C LYS A 286 -6.36 -19.52 8.76
N ILE A 287 -7.32 -19.97 7.96
CA ILE A 287 -8.44 -19.13 7.53
C ILE A 287 -9.74 -19.85 7.80
N GLU A 288 -10.70 -19.13 8.38
CA GLU A 288 -12.06 -19.60 8.57
C GLU A 288 -12.91 -19.08 7.43
N LEU A 289 -13.35 -19.99 6.56
CA LEU A 289 -14.24 -19.68 5.45
C LEU A 289 -15.69 -19.75 5.92
N PHE A 290 -16.57 -19.01 5.25
CA PHE A 290 -17.95 -18.79 5.70
C PHE A 290 -18.97 -19.47 4.78
N GLN A 291 -20.13 -19.79 5.34
CA GLN A 291 -21.26 -20.35 4.60
C GLN A 291 -21.74 -19.37 3.52
N GLY A 292 -22.00 -19.88 2.32
CA GLY A 292 -22.44 -19.06 1.19
C GLY A 292 -21.31 -18.53 0.29
N LEU A 293 -20.05 -18.86 0.60
CA LEU A 293 -18.92 -18.72 -0.32
C LEU A 293 -19.11 -19.66 -1.53
N GLU A 294 -19.02 -19.11 -2.74
CA GLU A 294 -19.27 -19.83 -3.99
C GLU A 294 -17.99 -20.09 -4.79
N THR A 295 -17.04 -19.16 -4.75
CA THR A 295 -15.82 -19.19 -5.58
C THR A 295 -14.58 -18.77 -4.81
N ILE A 296 -13.48 -19.50 -5.04
CA ILE A 296 -12.13 -19.09 -4.66
C ILE A 296 -11.34 -18.83 -5.94
N SER A 297 -11.00 -17.57 -6.18
CA SER A 297 -10.50 -17.12 -7.48
C SER A 297 -9.00 -17.29 -7.65
N ILE A 298 -8.51 -16.99 -8.86
CA ILE A 298 -7.11 -17.17 -9.27
C ILE A 298 -6.16 -16.60 -8.21
N SER A 299 -5.18 -17.41 -7.80
CA SER A 299 -4.12 -17.00 -6.87
C SER A 299 -4.61 -16.39 -5.53
N ALA A 300 -5.86 -16.64 -5.11
CA ALA A 300 -6.45 -16.05 -3.91
C ALA A 300 -5.57 -16.18 -2.65
N PHE A 301 -4.89 -17.31 -2.47
CA PHE A 301 -3.96 -17.63 -1.37
C PHE A 301 -2.55 -17.97 -1.86
N GLU A 302 -2.18 -17.54 -3.08
CA GLU A 302 -0.86 -17.85 -3.62
C GLU A 302 0.26 -17.40 -2.67
N GLY A 303 1.16 -18.30 -2.29
CA GLY A 303 2.29 -18.02 -1.40
C GLY A 303 1.93 -17.78 0.06
N CYS A 304 0.75 -18.25 0.52
CA CYS A 304 0.46 -18.38 1.95
C CYS A 304 1.27 -19.54 2.55
N GLU A 305 2.58 -19.34 2.69
CA GLU A 305 3.54 -20.41 3.02
C GLU A 305 3.27 -21.10 4.36
N ALA A 306 2.67 -20.41 5.34
CA ALA A 306 2.34 -20.96 6.66
C ALA A 306 0.94 -21.59 6.76
N LEU A 307 0.11 -21.53 5.72
CA LEU A 307 -1.25 -22.05 5.74
C LEU A 307 -1.22 -23.58 5.78
N LYS A 308 -1.79 -24.19 6.83
CA LYS A 308 -1.65 -25.64 7.07
C LYS A 308 -2.86 -26.47 6.67
N GLU A 309 -4.04 -25.95 6.95
CA GLU A 309 -5.30 -26.65 6.78
C GLU A 309 -6.34 -25.68 6.24
N VAL A 310 -7.16 -26.16 5.30
CA VAL A 310 -8.25 -25.38 4.71
C VAL A 310 -9.51 -26.24 4.68
N GLU A 311 -10.58 -25.74 5.27
CA GLU A 311 -11.90 -26.36 5.22
C GLU A 311 -12.81 -25.54 4.31
N LEU A 312 -13.09 -26.06 3.11
CA LEU A 312 -14.03 -25.39 2.21
C LEU A 312 -15.48 -25.64 2.67
N PRO A 313 -16.30 -24.59 2.82
CA PRO A 313 -17.68 -24.74 3.24
C PRO A 313 -18.52 -25.33 2.11
N GLU A 314 -19.58 -26.05 2.49
CA GLU A 314 -20.63 -26.45 1.55
C GLU A 314 -21.17 -25.22 0.80
N GLY A 315 -21.31 -25.34 -0.53
CA GLY A 315 -21.73 -24.25 -1.41
C GLY A 315 -20.61 -23.69 -2.30
N VAL A 316 -19.34 -23.97 -1.99
CA VAL A 316 -18.24 -23.66 -2.93
C VAL A 316 -18.41 -24.52 -4.17
N THR A 317 -18.48 -23.89 -5.34
CA THR A 317 -18.66 -24.55 -6.64
C THR A 317 -17.40 -24.55 -7.49
N SER A 318 -16.51 -23.57 -7.31
CA SER A 318 -15.31 -23.41 -8.12
C SER A 318 -14.09 -23.01 -7.30
N ILE A 319 -12.96 -23.66 -7.61
CA ILE A 319 -11.62 -23.32 -7.12
C ILE A 319 -10.76 -23.04 -8.36
N GLU A 320 -10.32 -21.81 -8.55
CA GLU A 320 -9.64 -21.40 -9.77
C GLU A 320 -8.14 -21.73 -9.77
N GLU A 321 -7.49 -21.47 -10.92
CA GLU A 321 -6.08 -21.73 -11.16
C GLU A 321 -5.18 -21.12 -10.08
N GLY A 322 -4.28 -21.92 -9.52
CA GLY A 322 -3.27 -21.45 -8.59
C GLY A 322 -3.80 -20.85 -7.28
N ALA A 323 -5.08 -21.03 -6.94
CA ALA A 323 -5.70 -20.48 -5.74
C ALA A 323 -4.89 -20.72 -4.45
N PHE A 324 -4.17 -21.84 -4.36
CA PHE A 324 -3.28 -22.21 -3.26
C PHE A 324 -1.85 -22.53 -3.74
N ALA A 325 -1.42 -21.94 -4.86
CA ALA A 325 -0.05 -22.12 -5.36
C ALA A 325 0.98 -21.63 -4.32
N GLY A 326 2.08 -22.36 -4.13
CA GLY A 326 3.10 -21.97 -3.15
C GLY A 326 2.68 -22.03 -1.67
N CYS A 327 1.54 -22.65 -1.33
CA CYS A 327 1.17 -22.95 0.06
C CYS A 327 1.97 -24.16 0.59
N LYS A 328 3.26 -23.94 0.88
CA LYS A 328 4.24 -25.01 1.15
C LYS A 328 3.95 -25.84 2.40
N SER A 329 3.27 -25.24 3.39
CA SER A 329 2.88 -25.93 4.63
C SER A 329 1.48 -26.55 4.57
N LEU A 330 0.76 -26.45 3.44
CA LEU A 330 -0.60 -26.96 3.34
C LEU A 330 -0.55 -28.49 3.36
N GLU A 331 -1.03 -29.08 4.45
CA GLU A 331 -1.06 -30.53 4.67
C GLU A 331 -2.40 -31.12 4.26
N THR A 332 -3.50 -30.42 4.53
CA THR A 332 -4.84 -30.90 4.22
C THR A 332 -5.75 -29.81 3.68
N ILE A 333 -6.58 -30.19 2.70
CA ILE A 333 -7.72 -29.38 2.26
C ILE A 333 -8.96 -30.26 2.15
N TYR A 334 -10.04 -29.88 2.83
CA TYR A 334 -11.36 -30.47 2.62
C TYR A 334 -12.04 -29.79 1.44
N ILE A 335 -12.48 -30.59 0.47
CA ILE A 335 -13.20 -30.12 -0.71
C ILE A 335 -14.59 -30.79 -0.74
N PRO A 336 -15.68 -30.03 -0.59
CA PRO A 336 -17.05 -30.56 -0.53
C PRO A 336 -17.56 -31.02 -1.89
N ASP A 337 -18.66 -31.77 -1.88
CA ASP A 337 -19.30 -32.33 -3.08
C ASP A 337 -19.91 -31.27 -3.99
N SER A 338 -20.15 -30.06 -3.47
CA SER A 338 -20.63 -28.92 -4.24
C SER A 338 -19.62 -28.42 -5.28
N VAL A 339 -18.33 -28.74 -5.13
CA VAL A 339 -17.29 -28.32 -6.08
C VAL A 339 -17.43 -29.10 -7.37
N VAL A 340 -17.61 -28.37 -8.48
CA VAL A 340 -17.75 -28.93 -9.83
C VAL A 340 -16.66 -28.45 -10.78
N GLU A 341 -15.85 -27.48 -10.37
CA GLU A 341 -14.75 -26.93 -11.15
C GLU A 341 -13.50 -26.72 -10.29
N ILE A 342 -12.35 -27.18 -10.79
CA ILE A 342 -11.03 -27.01 -10.18
C ILE A 342 -10.03 -26.64 -11.29
N GLY A 343 -9.35 -25.51 -11.16
CA GLY A 343 -8.29 -25.08 -12.08
C GLY A 343 -8.73 -24.29 -13.31
N GLY A 344 -9.93 -23.69 -13.28
CA GLY A 344 -10.41 -22.76 -14.32
C GLY A 344 -10.43 -23.31 -15.75
N GLY A 345 -10.59 -24.63 -15.91
CA GLY A 345 -10.71 -25.31 -17.20
C GLY A 345 -9.42 -25.41 -18.05
N LYS A 346 -8.29 -24.83 -17.62
CA LYS A 346 -7.01 -24.82 -18.38
C LYS A 346 -6.06 -25.97 -18.04
N GLY A 347 -6.47 -26.87 -17.14
CA GLY A 347 -5.68 -28.05 -16.74
C GLY A 347 -4.55 -27.73 -15.76
N THR A 348 -4.41 -26.48 -15.34
CA THR A 348 -3.57 -26.05 -14.21
C THR A 348 -4.40 -26.15 -12.94
N GLY A 349 -3.97 -26.98 -11.99
CA GLY A 349 -4.71 -27.22 -10.75
C GLY A 349 -4.77 -25.99 -9.83
N PHE A 350 -5.29 -26.17 -8.62
CA PHE A 350 -5.31 -25.11 -7.61
C PHE A 350 -3.98 -24.95 -6.85
N LEU A 351 -3.05 -25.91 -6.96
CA LEU A 351 -1.78 -25.92 -6.22
C LEU A 351 -0.58 -25.33 -6.98
N LYS A 352 -0.78 -24.93 -8.25
CA LYS A 352 0.27 -24.34 -9.08
C LYS A 352 -0.32 -23.43 -10.14
N THR A 353 0.43 -22.42 -10.53
CA THR A 353 0.16 -21.60 -11.71
C THR A 353 0.88 -22.21 -12.93
N PHE A 354 0.43 -21.86 -14.14
CA PHE A 354 1.06 -22.37 -15.36
C PHE A 354 2.56 -22.02 -15.43
N GLY A 355 3.40 -23.07 -15.57
CA GLY A 355 4.86 -22.93 -15.72
C GLY A 355 5.65 -23.02 -14.42
N GLU A 356 4.99 -23.01 -13.26
CA GLU A 356 5.64 -23.10 -11.95
C GLU A 356 5.75 -24.55 -11.45
N PRO A 357 6.78 -24.86 -10.63
CA PRO A 357 6.94 -26.19 -10.04
C PRO A 357 5.83 -26.47 -9.01
N ASP A 358 5.55 -27.75 -8.82
CA ASP A 358 4.64 -28.20 -7.76
C ASP A 358 5.38 -28.21 -6.42
N GLU A 359 5.15 -27.18 -5.61
CA GLU A 359 5.78 -26.99 -4.29
C GLU A 359 4.90 -27.47 -3.12
N ARG A 360 3.93 -28.35 -3.40
CA ARG A 360 3.03 -28.89 -2.35
C ARG A 360 3.81 -29.66 -1.27
N HIS A 361 3.26 -29.64 -0.06
CA HIS A 361 3.78 -30.43 1.05
C HIS A 361 3.85 -31.92 0.70
N GLU A 362 4.90 -32.63 1.15
CA GLU A 362 5.11 -34.06 0.86
C GLU A 362 3.97 -34.96 1.32
N ASN A 363 3.31 -34.56 2.42
CA ASN A 363 2.19 -35.26 3.02
C ASN A 363 0.83 -34.63 2.66
N PHE A 364 0.78 -33.80 1.61
CA PHE A 364 -0.45 -33.15 1.20
C PHE A 364 -1.56 -34.17 0.85
N VAL A 365 -2.75 -33.94 1.41
CA VAL A 365 -3.93 -34.78 1.21
C VAL A 365 -5.16 -33.92 0.93
N ILE A 366 -5.96 -34.37 -0.04
CA ILE A 366 -7.32 -33.86 -0.23
C ILE A 366 -8.27 -34.72 0.62
N GLN A 367 -9.08 -34.10 1.47
CA GLN A 367 -10.20 -34.77 2.11
C GLN A 367 -11.43 -34.57 1.23
N CYS A 368 -12.01 -35.68 0.75
CA CYS A 368 -13.11 -35.64 -0.21
C CYS A 368 -14.03 -36.85 -0.05
N ASN A 369 -15.33 -36.72 -0.39
CA ASN A 369 -16.24 -37.86 -0.38
C ASN A 369 -16.00 -38.77 -1.60
N ALA A 370 -16.35 -40.04 -1.46
CA ALA A 370 -16.28 -41.01 -2.55
C ALA A 370 -17.17 -40.61 -3.73
N GLY A 371 -16.61 -40.57 -4.95
CA GLY A 371 -17.34 -40.22 -6.17
C GLY A 371 -17.41 -38.73 -6.49
N SER A 372 -16.99 -37.86 -5.57
CA SER A 372 -16.92 -36.41 -5.74
C SER A 372 -16.03 -35.99 -6.92
N TYR A 373 -16.25 -34.76 -7.43
CA TYR A 373 -15.36 -34.15 -8.42
C TYR A 373 -13.92 -34.02 -7.88
N ALA A 374 -13.79 -33.67 -6.60
CA ALA A 374 -12.51 -33.60 -5.90
C ALA A 374 -11.75 -34.94 -5.92
N MET A 375 -12.45 -36.07 -5.75
CA MET A 375 -11.83 -37.40 -5.84
C MET A 375 -11.32 -37.70 -7.25
N GLN A 376 -12.08 -37.31 -8.28
CA GLN A 376 -11.68 -37.49 -9.68
C GLN A 376 -10.46 -36.63 -10.01
N TYR A 377 -10.46 -35.37 -9.58
CA TYR A 377 -9.33 -34.46 -9.71
C TYR A 377 -8.08 -34.99 -8.99
N ALA A 378 -8.22 -35.45 -7.75
CA ALA A 378 -7.11 -35.99 -6.97
C ALA A 378 -6.46 -37.18 -7.69
N ARG A 379 -7.26 -38.11 -8.24
CA ARG A 379 -6.77 -39.24 -9.05
C ARG A 379 -6.03 -38.78 -10.31
N ALA A 380 -6.59 -37.80 -11.03
CA ALA A 380 -5.98 -37.27 -12.25
C ALA A 380 -4.63 -36.60 -12.00
N GLN A 381 -4.49 -35.91 -10.86
CA GLN A 381 -3.26 -35.21 -10.46
C GLN A 381 -2.31 -36.06 -9.59
N GLN A 382 -2.61 -37.35 -9.42
CA GLN A 382 -1.85 -38.28 -8.56
C GLN A 382 -1.71 -37.78 -7.11
N ILE A 383 -2.74 -37.11 -6.59
CA ILE A 383 -2.83 -36.62 -5.22
C ILE A 383 -3.54 -37.67 -4.36
N ARG A 384 -3.03 -37.88 -3.14
CA ARG A 384 -3.71 -38.72 -2.15
C ARG A 384 -5.03 -38.05 -1.74
N CYS A 385 -6.16 -38.75 -1.91
CA CYS A 385 -7.42 -38.39 -1.24
C CYS A 385 -7.75 -39.38 -0.13
N VAL A 386 -8.22 -38.87 1.01
CA VAL A 386 -8.79 -39.65 2.12
C VAL A 386 -10.27 -39.30 2.26
N ASN A 387 -11.06 -40.28 2.71
CA ASN A 387 -12.49 -40.07 2.90
C ASN A 387 -12.72 -39.04 4.01
N ALA A 388 -13.56 -38.04 3.77
CA ALA A 388 -13.99 -37.13 4.82
C ALA A 388 -14.85 -37.94 5.81
N GLN A 389 -14.27 -38.32 6.95
CA GLN A 389 -15.03 -38.92 8.04
C GLN A 389 -15.70 -37.78 8.80
N PHE A 390 -17.03 -37.67 8.67
CA PHE A 390 -17.86 -36.94 9.62
C PHE A 390 -18.50 -37.91 10.61
#